data_AF-A0A0C5EDH8-F1
#
_entry.id   AF-A0A0C5EDH8-F1
#
_cell.length_a   1.000
_cell.length_b   1.000
_cell.length_c   1.000
_cell.angle_alpha   90.00
_cell.angle_beta   90.00
_cell.angle_gamma   90.00
#
_symmetry.space_group_name_H-M   'P 1'
#
loop_
_entity.id
_entity.type
_entity.pdbx_description
1 polymer ?
#
loop_
_entity_poly.entity_id
_entity_poly.type
_entity_poly.pdbx_seq_one_letter_code
_entity_poly.pdbx_strand_id
1 'polypeptide(L)'
;MPALIFGAMMYGTLLNLLMLSFIGLPLLLLALLIPASRRRMRRQPLRFGALAAVCALFVACTLWKIHRDDQRNQALHPRLEQDVQLDGLQLPAGTQLSLDTLEPLDAQGRPQPHGLRSLVFAEFAAPHAINGVEVTQLRMYGGGPFSKMLLSRDQEVMGWPCAGGTWVTLDIADEDRLQPSRWRFSSCTLVAGSDVAGVKWPASSEVSRYDGSFSVSTLGLASPPVVIQGVALSDLTLKLDEQRRPGRWSGQLAQDLTLGDWHYPRRMRVRQDTPGTLMFSPSRSDSAHNLRTGETLDAGRSIQQRSDSGAVLWIKPNTGLGVLDW
;
A
#
# COMPACT_ATOMS: atom_id res chain seq x y z
N MET A 1 -12.07 -2.57 -32.79
CA MET A 1 -12.94 -3.73 -32.51
C MET A 1 -12.52 -5.02 -33.23
N PRO A 2 -12.26 -5.09 -34.56
CA PRO A 2 -11.91 -6.35 -35.21
C PRO A 2 -10.58 -6.97 -34.71
N ALA A 3 -9.57 -6.14 -34.42
CA ALA A 3 -8.27 -6.60 -33.91
C ALA A 3 -8.35 -7.37 -32.57
N LEU A 4 -9.30 -7.01 -31.70
CA LEU A 4 -9.51 -7.69 -30.42
C LEU A 4 -10.20 -9.06 -30.60
N ILE A 5 -11.12 -9.17 -31.56
CA ILE A 5 -11.80 -10.44 -31.88
C ILE A 5 -10.83 -11.42 -32.55
N PHE A 6 -10.01 -10.95 -33.48
CA PHE A 6 -8.94 -11.77 -34.10
C PHE A 6 -7.91 -12.25 -33.07
N GLY A 7 -7.51 -11.38 -32.13
CA GLY A 7 -6.61 -11.76 -31.04
C GLY A 7 -7.19 -12.86 -30.14
N ALA A 8 -8.47 -12.74 -29.77
CA ALA A 8 -9.16 -13.73 -28.94
C ALA A 8 -9.32 -15.08 -29.65
N MET A 9 -9.66 -15.08 -30.94
CA MET A 9 -9.77 -16.32 -31.73
C MET A 9 -8.42 -17.01 -31.91
N MET A 10 -7.35 -16.27 -32.22
CA MET A 10 -6.01 -16.86 -32.33
C MET A 10 -5.50 -17.41 -31.00
N TYR A 11 -5.75 -16.71 -29.90
CA TYR A 11 -5.38 -17.20 -28.57
C TYR A 11 -6.13 -18.48 -28.22
N GLY A 12 -7.44 -18.53 -28.49
CA GLY A 12 -8.28 -19.70 -28.26
C GLY A 12 -7.85 -20.91 -29.09
N THR A 13 -7.47 -20.72 -30.37
CA THR A 13 -6.99 -21.82 -31.21
C THR A 13 -5.62 -22.33 -30.76
N LEU A 14 -4.69 -21.42 -30.40
CA LEU A 14 -3.39 -21.77 -29.84
C LEU A 14 -3.52 -22.56 -28.53
N LEU A 15 -4.40 -22.13 -27.62
CA LEU A 15 -4.64 -22.82 -26.35
C LEU A 15 -5.21 -24.22 -26.57
N ASN A 16 -6.16 -24.38 -27.49
CA ASN A 16 -6.73 -25.68 -27.85
C ASN A 16 -5.69 -26.61 -28.47
N LEU A 17 -4.86 -26.10 -29.40
CA LEU A 17 -3.75 -26.87 -29.99
C LEU A 17 -2.73 -27.33 -28.96
N LEU A 18 -2.44 -26.48 -27.96
CA LEU A 18 -1.53 -26.77 -26.88
C LEU A 18 -2.09 -27.89 -25.99
N MET A 19 -3.35 -27.78 -25.55
CA MET A 19 -4.03 -28.82 -24.78
C MET A 19 -4.12 -30.16 -25.55
N LEU A 20 -4.51 -30.11 -26.83
CA LEU A 20 -4.56 -31.28 -27.70
C LEU A 20 -3.18 -31.93 -27.89
N SER A 21 -2.10 -31.15 -27.93
CA SER A 21 -0.74 -31.69 -28.06
C SER A 21 -0.26 -32.35 -26.77
N PHE A 22 -0.53 -31.73 -25.61
CA PHE A 22 -0.18 -32.28 -24.30
C PHE A 22 -0.95 -33.55 -23.94
N ILE A 23 -2.20 -33.71 -24.43
CA ILE A 23 -3.00 -34.92 -24.24
C ILE A 23 -2.73 -35.94 -25.36
N GLY A 24 -2.62 -35.47 -26.60
CA GLY A 24 -2.47 -36.30 -27.79
C GLY A 24 -1.13 -37.04 -27.84
N LEU A 25 -0.02 -36.39 -27.47
CA LEU A 25 1.30 -37.02 -27.44
C LEU A 25 1.39 -38.22 -26.48
N PRO A 26 1.00 -38.14 -25.19
CA PRO A 26 1.03 -39.29 -24.30
C PRO A 26 0.03 -40.38 -24.73
N LEU A 27 -1.14 -40.02 -25.27
CA LEU A 27 -2.06 -41.01 -25.83
C LEU A 27 -1.48 -41.75 -27.04
N LEU A 28 -0.74 -41.07 -27.91
CA LEU A 28 -0.03 -41.70 -29.03
C LEU A 28 1.10 -42.61 -28.54
N LEU A 29 1.85 -42.21 -27.51
CA LEU A 29 2.87 -43.04 -26.88
C LEU A 29 2.27 -44.27 -26.19
N LEU A 30 1.17 -44.12 -25.46
CA LEU A 30 0.39 -45.22 -24.87
C LEU A 30 -0.17 -46.17 -25.95
N ALA A 31 -0.65 -45.62 -27.07
CA ALA A 31 -1.15 -46.41 -28.19
C ALA A 31 -0.06 -47.25 -28.88
N LEU A 32 1.22 -46.87 -28.79
CA LEU A 32 2.34 -47.68 -29.27
C LEU A 32 2.61 -48.90 -28.37
N LEU A 33 2.27 -48.82 -27.09
CA LEU A 33 2.43 -49.92 -26.12
C LEU A 33 1.34 -51.00 -26.28
N ILE A 34 0.19 -50.67 -26.86
CA ILE A 34 -0.92 -51.60 -27.07
C ILE A 34 -0.78 -52.31 -28.45
N PRO A 35 -0.75 -53.66 -28.52
CA PRO A 35 -0.47 -54.39 -29.76
C PRO A 35 -1.49 -54.16 -30.90
N ALA A 36 -2.78 -53.98 -30.54
CA ALA A 36 -3.86 -53.79 -31.49
C ALA A 36 -3.79 -52.42 -32.20
N SER A 37 -3.53 -51.35 -31.44
CA SER A 37 -3.33 -50.00 -31.97
C SER A 37 -2.02 -49.86 -32.73
N ARG A 38 -0.94 -50.53 -32.29
CA ARG A 38 0.35 -50.57 -33.01
C ARG A 38 0.21 -51.15 -34.42
N ARG A 39 -0.60 -52.20 -34.60
CA ARG A 39 -0.91 -52.75 -35.94
C ARG A 39 -1.65 -51.76 -36.82
N ARG A 40 -2.57 -50.95 -36.24
CA ARG A 40 -3.33 -49.92 -36.95
C ARG A 40 -2.45 -48.73 -37.35
N MET A 41 -1.56 -48.27 -36.46
CA MET A 41 -0.60 -47.21 -36.75
C MET A 41 0.38 -47.59 -37.86
N ARG A 42 0.85 -48.84 -37.89
CA ARG A 42 1.72 -49.35 -38.96
C ARG A 42 1.07 -49.36 -40.35
N ARG A 43 -0.27 -49.36 -40.43
CA ARG A 43 -0.99 -49.28 -41.72
C ARG A 43 -1.06 -47.86 -42.29
N GLN A 44 -0.86 -46.83 -41.46
CA GLN A 44 -0.89 -45.42 -41.88
C GLN A 44 0.23 -44.62 -41.20
N PRO A 45 1.52 -44.99 -41.40
CA PRO A 45 2.64 -44.46 -40.63
C PRO A 45 2.83 -42.95 -40.81
N LEU A 46 2.58 -42.44 -42.02
CA LEU A 46 2.73 -41.01 -42.33
C LEU A 46 1.76 -40.11 -41.54
N ARG A 47 0.51 -40.55 -41.34
CA ARG A 47 -0.51 -39.73 -40.64
C ARG A 47 -0.23 -39.63 -39.14
N PHE A 48 0.08 -40.76 -38.51
CA PHE A 48 0.41 -40.79 -37.09
C PHE A 48 1.80 -40.19 -36.82
N GLY A 49 2.76 -40.36 -37.73
CA GLY A 49 4.08 -39.72 -37.66
C GLY A 49 3.98 -38.20 -37.78
N ALA A 50 3.20 -37.68 -38.73
CA ALA A 50 2.97 -36.25 -38.86
C ALA A 50 2.25 -35.67 -37.63
N LEU A 51 1.22 -36.35 -37.12
CA LEU A 51 0.53 -35.91 -35.90
C LEU A 51 1.47 -35.90 -34.69
N ALA A 52 2.29 -36.94 -34.52
CA ALA A 52 3.29 -37.00 -33.45
C ALA A 52 4.34 -35.88 -33.58
N ALA A 53 4.81 -35.60 -34.80
CA ALA A 53 5.78 -34.54 -35.07
C ALA A 53 5.20 -33.16 -34.72
N VAL A 54 3.95 -32.88 -35.11
CA VAL A 54 3.26 -31.62 -34.76
C VAL A 54 3.09 -31.51 -33.25
N CYS A 55 2.59 -32.54 -32.57
CA CYS A 55 2.43 -32.52 -31.11
C CYS A 55 3.78 -32.32 -30.40
N ALA A 56 4.84 -33.02 -30.85
CA ALA A 56 6.17 -32.92 -30.29
C ALA A 56 6.77 -31.52 -30.47
N LEU A 57 6.58 -30.88 -31.61
CA LEU A 57 7.02 -29.50 -31.87
C LEU A 57 6.37 -28.52 -30.88
N PHE A 58 5.04 -28.59 -30.72
CA PHE A 58 4.32 -27.71 -29.79
C PHE A 58 4.76 -27.94 -28.33
N VAL A 59 4.90 -29.20 -27.91
CA VAL A 59 5.38 -29.53 -26.56
C VAL A 59 6.83 -29.06 -26.35
N ALA A 60 7.73 -29.28 -27.30
CA ALA A 60 9.13 -28.85 -27.18
C ALA A 60 9.26 -27.32 -27.13
N CYS A 61 8.56 -26.59 -28.00
CA CYS A 61 8.57 -25.12 -28.00
C CYS A 61 8.01 -24.54 -26.70
N THR A 62 6.95 -25.14 -26.15
CA THR A 62 6.35 -24.68 -24.89
C THR A 62 7.23 -24.97 -23.69
N LEU A 63 7.80 -26.17 -23.58
CA LEU A 63 8.76 -26.52 -22.54
C LEU A 63 10.03 -25.65 -22.62
N TRP A 64 10.53 -25.37 -23.83
CA TRP A 64 11.67 -24.48 -24.02
C TRP A 64 11.37 -23.06 -23.57
N LYS A 65 10.17 -22.53 -23.90
CA LYS A 65 9.73 -21.23 -23.41
C LYS A 65 9.61 -21.19 -21.89
N ILE A 66 8.95 -22.20 -21.28
CA ILE A 66 8.82 -22.30 -19.83
C ILE A 66 10.20 -22.34 -19.17
N HIS A 67 11.13 -23.15 -19.68
CA HIS A 67 12.48 -23.25 -19.14
C HIS A 67 13.25 -21.93 -19.27
N ARG A 68 13.13 -21.23 -20.40
CA ARG A 68 13.75 -19.92 -20.62
C ARG A 68 13.16 -18.85 -19.69
N ASP A 69 11.84 -18.85 -19.52
CA ASP A 69 11.13 -17.92 -18.64
C ASP A 69 11.49 -18.20 -17.17
N ASP A 70 11.61 -19.47 -16.78
CA ASP A 70 12.06 -19.88 -15.44
C ASP A 70 13.51 -19.44 -15.17
N GLN A 71 14.44 -19.67 -16.10
CA GLN A 71 15.83 -19.19 -15.98
C GLN A 71 15.89 -17.66 -15.87
N ARG A 72 15.09 -16.95 -16.67
CA ARG A 72 15.00 -15.49 -16.58
C ARG A 72 14.45 -15.07 -15.22
N ASN A 73 13.42 -15.74 -14.72
CA ASN A 73 12.81 -15.43 -13.45
C ASN A 73 13.78 -15.68 -12.28
N GLN A 74 14.55 -16.78 -12.30
CA GLN A 74 15.60 -17.05 -11.32
C GLN A 74 16.68 -15.97 -11.35
N ALA A 75 17.08 -15.52 -12.53
CA ALA A 75 18.06 -14.45 -12.67
C ALA A 75 17.54 -13.09 -12.15
N LEU A 76 16.23 -12.82 -12.26
CA LEU A 76 15.58 -11.64 -11.67
C LEU A 76 15.41 -11.73 -10.15
N HIS A 77 15.54 -12.93 -9.58
CA HIS A 77 15.44 -13.17 -8.15
C HIS A 77 16.73 -13.75 -7.55
N PRO A 78 17.89 -13.07 -7.69
CA PRO A 78 19.14 -13.58 -7.19
C PRO A 78 19.20 -13.45 -5.67
N ARG A 79 19.91 -14.39 -5.03
CA ARG A 79 20.35 -14.26 -3.63
C ARG A 79 21.81 -13.82 -3.62
N LEU A 80 22.12 -12.78 -2.85
CA LEU A 80 23.49 -12.28 -2.77
C LEU A 80 24.39 -13.29 -2.05
N GLU A 81 25.53 -13.63 -2.66
CA GLU A 81 26.55 -14.48 -2.03
C GLU A 81 27.54 -13.68 -1.17
N GLN A 82 27.70 -12.40 -1.49
CA GLN A 82 28.61 -11.48 -0.83
C GLN A 82 27.92 -10.14 -0.59
N ASP A 83 28.51 -9.34 0.31
CA ASP A 83 28.05 -7.98 0.57
C ASP A 83 28.24 -7.12 -0.70
N VAL A 84 27.21 -6.38 -1.07
CA VAL A 84 27.21 -5.49 -2.22
C VAL A 84 26.83 -4.08 -1.78
N GLN A 85 27.55 -3.08 -2.28
CA GLN A 85 27.25 -1.67 -2.05
C GLN A 85 26.83 -1.00 -3.36
N LEU A 86 25.68 -0.30 -3.33
CA LEU A 86 25.09 0.38 -4.48
C LEU A 86 24.85 1.85 -4.14
N ASP A 87 25.68 2.77 -4.65
CA ASP A 87 25.55 4.24 -4.50
C ASP A 87 25.31 4.77 -3.06
N GLY A 88 25.47 3.94 -2.02
CA GLY A 88 25.18 4.27 -0.61
C GLY A 88 24.30 3.25 0.10
N LEU A 89 23.52 2.46 -0.63
CA LEU A 89 22.75 1.33 -0.10
C LEU A 89 23.65 0.09 0.04
N GLN A 90 23.82 -0.39 1.27
CA GLN A 90 24.50 -1.66 1.53
C GLN A 90 23.48 -2.79 1.53
N LEU A 91 23.82 -3.88 0.85
CA LEU A 91 23.03 -5.10 0.77
C LEU A 91 23.91 -6.25 1.26
N PRO A 92 23.64 -6.81 2.44
CA PRO A 92 24.47 -7.88 2.99
C PRO A 92 24.29 -9.20 2.22
N ALA A 93 25.27 -10.08 2.35
CA ALA A 93 25.18 -11.46 1.87
C ALA A 93 23.92 -12.16 2.42
N GLY A 94 23.36 -13.04 1.60
CA GLY A 94 22.13 -13.77 1.89
C GLY A 94 20.84 -13.02 1.61
N THR A 95 20.89 -11.72 1.27
CA THR A 95 19.71 -10.92 0.86
C THR A 95 19.10 -11.48 -0.42
N GLN A 96 17.79 -11.69 -0.40
CA GLN A 96 17.01 -12.08 -1.56
C GLN A 96 16.53 -10.83 -2.29
N LEU A 97 16.94 -10.67 -3.55
CA LEU A 97 16.55 -9.53 -4.37
C LEU A 97 15.42 -9.91 -5.33
N SER A 98 14.64 -8.91 -5.73
CA SER A 98 13.82 -8.92 -6.95
C SER A 98 14.20 -7.70 -7.78
N LEU A 99 14.62 -7.94 -9.00
CA LEU A 99 15.01 -6.92 -9.98
C LEU A 99 13.91 -6.78 -11.03
N ASP A 100 13.76 -5.58 -11.61
CA ASP A 100 12.84 -5.35 -12.73
C ASP A 100 13.44 -5.80 -14.07
N THR A 101 14.75 -5.58 -14.24
CA THR A 101 15.47 -5.96 -15.46
C THR A 101 16.87 -6.50 -15.15
N LEU A 102 17.32 -7.40 -16.03
CA LEU A 102 18.69 -7.93 -16.05
C LEU A 102 19.59 -7.16 -17.01
N GLU A 103 19.03 -6.18 -17.72
CA GLU A 103 19.76 -5.45 -18.74
C GLU A 103 20.88 -4.64 -18.11
N PRO A 104 22.07 -4.63 -18.74
CA PRO A 104 23.20 -3.84 -18.27
C PRO A 104 22.98 -2.34 -18.46
N LEU A 105 21.88 -1.94 -19.11
CA LEU A 105 21.49 -0.56 -19.33
C LEU A 105 20.17 -0.30 -18.61
N ASP A 106 20.01 0.86 -17.98
CA ASP A 106 18.72 1.32 -17.47
C ASP A 106 17.78 1.74 -18.62
N ALA A 107 16.54 2.13 -18.30
CA ALA A 107 15.56 2.61 -19.29
C ALA A 107 16.02 3.88 -20.04
N GLN A 108 17.07 4.56 -19.55
CA GLN A 108 17.68 5.75 -20.12
C GLN A 108 19.02 5.44 -20.83
N GLY A 109 19.38 4.16 -20.98
CA GLY A 109 20.59 3.73 -21.68
C GLY A 109 21.89 3.91 -20.89
N ARG A 110 21.83 4.09 -19.56
CA ARG A 110 23.03 4.22 -18.71
C ARG A 110 23.47 2.86 -18.18
N PRO A 111 24.78 2.57 -18.14
CA PRO A 111 25.28 1.31 -17.62
C PRO A 111 24.92 1.12 -16.14
N GLN A 112 24.35 -0.05 -15.82
CA GLN A 112 24.05 -0.50 -14.47
C GLN A 112 24.74 -1.85 -14.21
N PRO A 113 25.45 -1.99 -13.07
CA PRO A 113 26.07 -3.26 -12.71
C PRO A 113 24.99 -4.33 -12.51
N HIS A 114 24.96 -5.32 -13.41
CA HIS A 114 24.10 -6.51 -13.35
C HIS A 114 22.61 -6.24 -13.10
N GLY A 115 22.07 -5.11 -13.56
CA GLY A 115 20.66 -4.79 -13.33
C GLY A 115 20.30 -4.37 -11.90
N LEU A 116 21.28 -4.27 -10.98
CA LEU A 116 21.04 -4.01 -9.56
C LEU A 116 20.41 -2.63 -9.27
N ARG A 117 20.55 -1.66 -10.18
CA ARG A 117 19.86 -0.37 -10.07
C ARG A 117 18.35 -0.49 -10.30
N SER A 118 17.90 -1.57 -10.93
CA SER A 118 16.49 -1.92 -11.12
C SER A 118 15.90 -2.67 -9.92
N LEU A 119 16.56 -2.63 -8.75
CA LEU A 119 16.06 -3.23 -7.52
C LEU A 119 14.63 -2.80 -7.22
N VAL A 120 13.71 -3.75 -7.15
CA VAL A 120 12.29 -3.53 -6.80
C VAL A 120 12.01 -3.96 -5.37
N PHE A 121 12.68 -5.02 -4.91
CA PHE A 121 12.46 -5.58 -3.59
C PHE A 121 13.74 -6.23 -3.07
N ALA A 122 13.99 -6.07 -1.78
CA ALA A 122 15.04 -6.78 -1.06
C ALA A 122 14.46 -7.32 0.24
N GLU A 123 14.68 -8.61 0.49
CA GLU A 123 14.38 -9.27 1.75
C GLU A 123 15.70 -9.71 2.40
N PHE A 124 15.97 -9.15 3.58
CA PHE A 124 17.22 -9.39 4.29
C PHE A 124 17.13 -10.69 5.09
N ALA A 125 18.22 -11.47 5.08
CA ALA A 125 18.29 -12.73 5.82
C ALA A 125 18.23 -12.54 7.35
N ALA A 126 18.63 -11.36 7.83
CA ALA A 126 18.53 -10.90 9.21
C ALA A 126 18.20 -9.40 9.21
N PRO A 127 17.67 -8.82 10.31
CA PRO A 127 17.46 -7.38 10.41
C PRO A 127 18.71 -6.60 10.01
N HIS A 128 18.55 -5.67 9.08
CA HIS A 128 19.63 -4.87 8.51
C HIS A 128 19.38 -3.38 8.73
N ALA A 129 20.42 -2.61 9.02
CA ALA A 129 20.30 -1.19 9.29
C ALA A 129 20.47 -0.37 8.01
N ILE A 130 19.43 0.38 7.63
CA ILE A 130 19.48 1.37 6.55
C ILE A 130 19.34 2.76 7.18
N ASN A 131 20.38 3.60 7.06
CA ASN A 131 20.41 4.93 7.66
C ASN A 131 20.07 4.93 9.18
N GLY A 132 20.59 3.93 9.91
CA GLY A 132 20.35 3.75 11.34
C GLY A 132 18.99 3.13 11.71
N VAL A 133 18.14 2.82 10.72
CA VAL A 133 16.83 2.18 10.93
C VAL A 133 16.93 0.69 10.61
N GLU A 134 16.54 -0.16 11.56
CA GLU A 134 16.57 -1.61 11.35
C GLU A 134 15.34 -2.13 10.62
N VAL A 135 15.57 -2.79 9.49
CA VAL A 135 14.53 -3.24 8.57
C VAL A 135 14.73 -4.71 8.20
N THR A 136 13.64 -5.39 7.84
CA THR A 136 13.67 -6.77 7.32
C THR A 136 13.41 -6.83 5.82
N GLN A 137 12.71 -5.84 5.28
CA GLN A 137 12.40 -5.75 3.85
C GLN A 137 12.48 -4.32 3.36
N LEU A 138 12.89 -4.16 2.11
CA LEU A 138 12.89 -2.90 1.36
C LEU A 138 12.12 -3.12 0.06
N ARG A 139 11.18 -2.22 -0.25
CA ARG A 139 10.44 -2.20 -1.51
C ARG A 139 10.62 -0.86 -2.19
N MET A 140 11.10 -0.89 -3.42
CA MET A 140 11.39 0.27 -4.25
C MET A 140 10.54 0.18 -5.51
N TYR A 141 9.62 1.10 -5.72
CA TYR A 141 8.75 1.02 -6.90
C TYR A 141 9.51 1.53 -8.14
N GLY A 142 9.39 0.83 -9.27
CA GLY A 142 10.12 1.14 -10.52
C GLY A 142 9.82 2.50 -11.16
N GLY A 143 8.75 3.19 -10.75
CA GLY A 143 8.31 4.46 -11.37
C GLY A 143 7.32 5.27 -10.54
N GLY A 144 7.59 5.47 -9.25
CA GLY A 144 6.77 6.33 -8.39
C GLY A 144 7.59 6.88 -7.21
N PRO A 145 7.17 7.99 -6.59
CA PRO A 145 7.99 8.71 -5.62
C PRO A 145 8.11 7.99 -4.27
N PHE A 146 7.50 6.81 -4.11
CA PHE A 146 7.44 6.13 -2.82
C PHE A 146 8.28 4.87 -2.81
N SER A 147 9.00 4.66 -1.70
CA SER A 147 9.54 3.35 -1.33
C SER A 147 9.10 3.00 0.08
N LYS A 148 9.19 1.73 0.43
CA LYS A 148 8.74 1.23 1.72
C LYS A 148 9.82 0.40 2.40
N MET A 149 9.95 0.58 3.70
CA MET A 149 10.83 -0.21 4.56
C MET A 149 9.99 -0.91 5.62
N LEU A 150 10.10 -2.22 5.74
CA LEU A 150 9.43 -2.98 6.80
C LEU A 150 10.32 -2.96 8.04
N LEU A 151 9.82 -2.36 9.11
CA LEU A 151 10.57 -2.24 10.36
C LEU A 151 10.67 -3.59 11.07
N SER A 152 11.86 -3.91 11.59
CA SER A 152 12.08 -5.13 12.37
C SER A 152 11.52 -5.03 13.80
N ARG A 153 11.52 -3.83 14.37
CA ARG A 153 11.08 -3.51 15.74
C ARG A 153 10.53 -2.10 15.84
N ASP A 154 9.86 -1.82 16.96
CA ASP A 154 9.53 -0.46 17.37
C ASP A 154 10.81 0.36 17.48
N GLN A 155 10.85 1.50 16.79
CA GLN A 155 12.02 2.37 16.77
C GLN A 155 11.67 3.77 16.29
N GLU A 156 12.59 4.70 16.51
CA GLU A 156 12.47 6.04 15.98
C GLU A 156 12.95 6.10 14.53
N VAL A 157 12.11 6.64 13.64
CA VAL A 157 12.45 6.87 12.23
C VAL A 157 12.28 8.34 11.93
N MET A 158 13.39 9.03 11.67
CA MET A 158 13.42 10.48 11.42
C MET A 158 12.65 11.28 12.48
N GLY A 159 12.78 10.90 13.75
CA GLY A 159 12.09 11.56 14.86
C GLY A 159 10.68 11.05 15.17
N TRP A 160 10.15 10.07 14.44
CA TRP A 160 8.80 9.52 14.69
C TRP A 160 8.87 8.13 15.34
N PRO A 161 8.10 7.86 16.41
CA PRO A 161 8.08 6.54 17.04
C PRO A 161 7.23 5.57 16.20
N CYS A 162 7.87 4.90 15.24
CA CYS A 162 7.20 4.01 14.31
C CYS A 162 7.16 2.57 14.83
N ALA A 163 6.03 1.89 14.61
CA ALA A 163 5.79 0.53 15.08
C ALA A 163 6.54 -0.51 14.25
N GLY A 164 7.16 -1.48 14.93
CA GLY A 164 7.77 -2.66 14.33
C GLY A 164 6.76 -3.54 13.62
N GLY A 165 7.21 -4.27 12.61
CA GLY A 165 6.35 -5.09 11.76
C GLY A 165 5.43 -4.28 10.84
N THR A 166 5.57 -2.96 10.79
CA THR A 166 4.82 -2.07 9.90
C THR A 166 5.74 -1.41 8.87
N TRP A 167 5.13 -0.95 7.78
CA TRP A 167 5.85 -0.28 6.70
C TRP A 167 6.00 1.21 7.00
N VAL A 168 7.23 1.70 6.91
CA VAL A 168 7.51 3.12 6.74
C VAL A 168 7.51 3.43 5.26
N THR A 169 6.75 4.44 4.86
CA THR A 169 6.78 5.00 3.49
C THR A 169 7.75 6.17 3.45
N LEU A 170 8.58 6.19 2.42
CA LEU A 170 9.56 7.22 2.14
C LEU A 170 9.26 7.86 0.80
N ASP A 171 9.45 9.16 0.71
CA ASP A 171 9.43 9.93 -0.53
C ASP A 171 10.87 10.05 -1.07
N ILE A 172 11.07 9.62 -2.31
CA ILE A 172 12.36 9.41 -2.95
C ILE A 172 12.29 9.89 -4.41
N ALA A 173 13.21 10.78 -4.78
CA ALA A 173 13.43 11.14 -6.17
C ALA A 173 14.19 10.04 -6.91
N ASP A 174 13.96 9.87 -8.21
CA ASP A 174 14.54 8.78 -9.00
C ASP A 174 16.09 8.78 -8.94
N GLU A 175 16.73 9.95 -8.95
CA GLU A 175 18.19 10.10 -8.81
C GLU A 175 18.74 9.69 -7.43
N ASP A 176 17.88 9.72 -6.41
CA ASP A 176 18.21 9.47 -5.01
C ASP A 176 17.82 8.05 -4.56
N ARG A 177 17.31 7.25 -5.48
CA ARG A 177 16.80 5.89 -5.25
C ARG A 177 17.75 5.06 -4.38
N LEU A 178 19.03 5.03 -4.71
CA LEU A 178 20.03 4.19 -4.02
C LEU A 178 20.83 4.95 -2.95
N GLN A 179 20.37 6.14 -2.54
CA GLN A 179 21.03 7.00 -1.56
C GLN A 179 20.14 7.19 -0.31
N PRO A 180 20.17 6.25 0.66
CA PRO A 180 19.33 6.30 1.85
C PRO A 180 19.39 7.59 2.67
N SER A 181 20.51 8.30 2.62
CA SER A 181 20.70 9.59 3.28
C SER A 181 19.85 10.72 2.70
N ARG A 182 19.33 10.56 1.46
CA ARG A 182 18.50 11.54 0.76
C ARG A 182 17.00 11.21 0.80
N TRP A 183 16.64 10.06 1.33
CA TRP A 183 15.24 9.64 1.45
C TRP A 183 14.51 10.50 2.48
N ARG A 184 13.28 10.88 2.17
CA ARG A 184 12.46 11.74 3.03
C ARG A 184 11.34 10.93 3.66
N PHE A 185 11.04 11.23 4.92
CA PHE A 185 9.89 10.64 5.59
C PHE A 185 8.59 11.02 4.87
N SER A 186 7.74 10.02 4.59
CA SER A 186 6.38 10.22 4.09
C SER A 186 5.34 9.75 5.10
N SER A 187 5.38 8.50 5.57
CA SER A 187 4.43 8.03 6.59
C SER A 187 4.92 6.82 7.37
N CYS A 188 4.37 6.60 8.56
CA CYS A 188 4.51 5.35 9.30
C CYS A 188 3.37 5.14 10.29
N THR A 189 3.10 3.87 10.63
CA THR A 189 2.26 3.54 11.77
C THR A 189 3.01 3.85 13.07
N LEU A 190 2.35 4.53 14.01
CA LEU A 190 2.91 4.88 15.30
C LEU A 190 2.90 3.69 16.27
N VAL A 191 3.89 3.67 17.16
CA VAL A 191 3.88 2.79 18.34
C VAL A 191 2.65 3.12 19.20
N ALA A 192 1.93 2.07 19.63
CA ALA A 192 0.76 2.24 20.47
C ALA A 192 1.12 2.91 21.81
N GLY A 193 0.34 3.90 22.20
CA GLY A 193 0.57 4.69 23.43
C GLY A 193 1.60 5.80 23.28
N SER A 194 2.15 6.02 22.08
CA SER A 194 3.06 7.15 21.82
C SER A 194 2.38 8.49 22.09
N ASP A 195 3.14 9.40 22.70
CA ASP A 195 2.70 10.78 22.90
C ASP A 195 3.20 11.63 21.73
N VAL A 196 2.26 12.20 20.97
CA VAL A 196 2.56 13.17 19.93
C VAL A 196 1.72 14.41 20.17
N ALA A 197 2.40 15.53 20.39
CA ALA A 197 1.81 16.83 20.69
C ALA A 197 0.87 16.82 21.91
N GLY A 198 1.20 16.05 22.96
CA GLY A 198 0.42 15.95 24.20
C GLY A 198 -0.81 15.05 24.09
N VAL A 199 -0.90 14.26 23.02
CA VAL A 199 -1.99 13.33 22.75
C VAL A 199 -1.42 11.92 22.70
N LYS A 200 -2.01 10.99 23.46
CA LYS A 200 -1.66 9.58 23.41
C LYS A 200 -2.38 8.88 22.26
N TRP A 201 -1.62 8.32 21.34
CA TRP A 201 -2.15 7.69 20.14
C TRP A 201 -2.32 6.18 20.32
N PRO A 202 -3.47 5.60 19.94
CA PRO A 202 -3.69 4.16 20.01
C PRO A 202 -2.89 3.43 18.92
N ALA A 203 -2.88 2.09 19.01
CA ALA A 203 -2.42 1.24 17.91
C ALA A 203 -3.14 1.60 16.60
N SER A 204 -2.49 1.34 15.47
CA SER A 204 -3.02 1.67 14.14
C SER A 204 -3.22 3.17 13.90
N SER A 205 -2.58 4.04 14.70
CA SER A 205 -2.46 5.46 14.34
C SER A 205 -1.34 5.61 13.30
N GLU A 206 -1.53 6.49 12.34
CA GLU A 206 -0.52 6.79 11.32
C GLU A 206 -0.13 8.25 11.41
N VAL A 207 1.17 8.51 11.33
CA VAL A 207 1.69 9.83 11.01
C VAL A 207 2.02 9.86 9.52
N SER A 208 1.59 10.90 8.84
CA SER A 208 1.83 11.12 7.42
C SER A 208 2.28 12.56 7.19
N ARG A 209 3.07 12.76 6.15
CA ARG A 209 3.53 14.06 5.67
C ARG A 209 2.87 14.33 4.32
N TYR A 210 2.25 15.49 4.20
CA TYR A 210 1.64 15.95 2.96
C TYR A 210 1.87 17.45 2.82
N ASP A 211 2.41 17.87 1.68
CA ASP A 211 2.64 19.28 1.34
C ASP A 211 3.37 20.07 2.44
N GLY A 212 4.51 19.52 2.91
CA GLY A 212 5.31 20.11 3.99
C GLY A 212 4.76 19.88 5.40
N SER A 213 3.43 19.80 5.57
CA SER A 213 2.77 19.58 6.86
C SER A 213 2.72 18.11 7.28
N PHE A 214 2.57 17.86 8.58
CA PHE A 214 2.31 16.53 9.11
C PHE A 214 0.87 16.40 9.58
N SER A 215 0.33 15.19 9.49
CA SER A 215 -0.93 14.82 10.12
C SER A 215 -0.76 13.51 10.86
N VAL A 216 -1.38 13.41 12.02
CA VAL A 216 -1.54 12.15 12.74
C VAL A 216 -3.01 11.79 12.75
N SER A 217 -3.33 10.57 12.34
CA SER A 217 -4.71 10.10 12.25
C SER A 217 -4.86 8.68 12.74
N THR A 218 -6.00 8.36 13.35
CA THR A 218 -6.37 6.97 13.65
C THR A 218 -6.79 6.25 12.38
N LEU A 219 -6.24 5.07 12.08
CA LEU A 219 -6.67 4.26 10.93
C LEU A 219 -7.78 3.29 11.34
N GLY A 220 -8.83 3.22 10.53
CA GLY A 220 -9.88 2.22 10.65
C GLY A 220 -11.01 2.57 11.62
N LEU A 221 -12.21 2.08 11.30
CA LEU A 221 -13.49 2.42 11.95
C LEU A 221 -13.62 1.97 13.41
N ALA A 222 -12.74 1.07 13.87
CA ALA A 222 -12.79 0.46 15.21
C ALA A 222 -11.61 0.88 16.11
N SER A 223 -10.88 1.94 15.75
CA SER A 223 -9.80 2.45 16.58
C SER A 223 -10.31 2.93 17.94
N PRO A 224 -9.57 2.67 19.05
CA PRO A 224 -9.91 3.20 20.36
C PRO A 224 -10.06 4.73 20.34
N PRO A 225 -10.98 5.30 21.15
CA PRO A 225 -11.13 6.75 21.23
C PRO A 225 -9.85 7.46 21.67
N VAL A 226 -9.60 8.63 21.09
CA VAL A 226 -8.49 9.52 21.45
C VAL A 226 -9.05 10.76 22.13
N VAL A 227 -8.50 11.11 23.29
CA VAL A 227 -8.93 12.30 24.03
C VAL A 227 -8.00 13.46 23.70
N ILE A 228 -8.57 14.56 23.22
CA ILE A 228 -7.87 15.81 22.95
C ILE A 228 -8.66 16.97 23.56
N GLN A 229 -8.02 17.79 24.39
CA GLN A 229 -8.67 18.94 25.05
C GLN A 229 -9.97 18.56 25.79
N GLY A 230 -10.01 17.37 26.39
CA GLY A 230 -11.19 16.85 27.12
C GLY A 230 -12.30 16.29 26.23
N VAL A 231 -12.14 16.30 24.90
CA VAL A 231 -13.11 15.73 23.94
C VAL A 231 -12.62 14.35 23.50
N ALA A 232 -13.43 13.32 23.73
CA ALA A 232 -13.16 11.96 23.28
C ALA A 232 -13.63 11.76 21.83
N LEU A 233 -12.71 11.40 20.94
CA LEU A 233 -12.94 11.34 19.50
C LEU A 233 -12.65 9.96 18.91
N SER A 234 -13.51 9.53 18.00
CA SER A 234 -13.21 8.53 17.00
C SER A 234 -12.77 9.22 15.71
N ASP A 235 -11.92 8.57 14.91
CA ASP A 235 -11.46 9.11 13.62
C ASP A 235 -10.79 10.49 13.75
N LEU A 236 -9.94 10.65 14.78
CA LEU A 236 -9.21 11.89 15.01
C LEU A 236 -8.15 12.05 13.93
N THR A 237 -8.10 13.24 13.33
CA THR A 237 -6.97 13.77 12.57
C THR A 237 -6.46 15.03 13.26
N LEU A 238 -5.19 15.04 13.64
CA LEU A 238 -4.46 16.19 14.17
C LEU A 238 -3.45 16.67 13.13
N LYS A 239 -3.56 17.93 12.70
CA LYS A 239 -2.55 18.57 11.86
C LYS A 239 -1.42 19.13 12.72
N LEU A 240 -0.20 18.99 12.23
CA LEU A 240 1.00 19.55 12.83
C LEU A 240 1.74 20.39 11.77
N ASP A 241 2.40 21.46 12.22
CA ASP A 241 3.29 22.23 11.36
C ASP A 241 4.62 21.49 11.10
N GLU A 242 5.51 22.10 10.32
CA GLU A 242 6.84 21.55 10.03
C GLU A 242 7.69 21.34 11.28
N GLN A 243 7.48 22.15 12.32
CA GLN A 243 8.13 22.07 13.62
C GLN A 243 7.39 21.10 14.58
N ARG A 244 6.41 20.34 14.06
CA ARG A 244 5.59 19.35 14.77
C ARG A 244 4.74 19.95 15.89
N ARG A 245 4.44 21.24 15.83
CA ARG A 245 3.56 21.89 16.78
C ARG A 245 2.11 21.61 16.42
N PRO A 246 1.24 21.37 17.42
CA PRO A 246 -0.16 21.08 17.18
C PRO A 246 -0.86 22.27 16.51
N GLY A 247 -1.48 21.99 15.37
CA GLY A 247 -2.40 22.88 14.68
C GLY A 247 -3.84 22.51 14.98
N ARG A 248 -4.68 22.52 13.93
CA ARG A 248 -6.10 22.17 14.04
C ARG A 248 -6.29 20.66 14.07
N TRP A 249 -7.34 20.24 14.76
CA TRP A 249 -7.79 18.86 14.76
C TRP A 249 -9.26 18.76 14.35
N SER A 250 -9.62 17.58 13.84
CA SER A 250 -10.99 17.23 13.49
C SER A 250 -11.23 15.75 13.76
N GLY A 251 -12.45 15.38 14.09
CA GLY A 251 -12.86 13.98 14.22
C GLY A 251 -14.37 13.86 14.42
N GLN A 252 -14.77 12.73 14.98
CA GLN A 252 -16.15 12.45 15.36
C GLN A 252 -16.20 12.17 16.86
N LEU A 253 -17.29 12.55 17.52
CA LEU A 253 -17.46 12.24 18.94
C LEU A 253 -17.49 10.72 19.16
N ALA A 254 -16.64 10.20 20.03
CA ALA A 254 -16.68 8.78 20.39
C ALA A 254 -17.88 8.42 21.28
N GLN A 255 -18.39 9.40 22.01
CA GLN A 255 -19.49 9.30 22.96
C GLN A 255 -20.29 10.60 22.95
N ASP A 256 -21.49 10.56 23.52
CA ASP A 256 -22.30 11.77 23.64
C ASP A 256 -21.58 12.84 24.47
N LEU A 257 -21.75 14.11 24.10
CA LEU A 257 -21.14 15.26 24.74
C LEU A 257 -22.20 16.33 24.99
N THR A 258 -22.23 16.88 26.19
CA THR A 258 -23.00 18.10 26.48
C THR A 258 -22.03 19.26 26.65
N LEU A 259 -22.25 20.34 25.90
CA LEU A 259 -21.46 21.56 25.95
C LEU A 259 -22.39 22.78 26.01
N GLY A 260 -22.43 23.45 27.17
CA GLY A 260 -23.41 24.48 27.46
C GLY A 260 -24.83 23.92 27.45
N ASP A 261 -25.75 24.60 26.77
CA ASP A 261 -27.14 24.17 26.62
C ASP A 261 -27.33 23.06 25.57
N TRP A 262 -26.29 22.64 24.86
CA TRP A 262 -26.41 21.71 23.73
C TRP A 262 -25.90 20.31 24.04
N HIS A 263 -26.68 19.32 23.65
CA HIS A 263 -26.33 17.91 23.68
C HIS A 263 -26.03 17.41 22.26
N TYR A 264 -24.89 16.75 22.12
CA TYR A 264 -24.35 16.21 20.88
C TYR A 264 -24.24 14.69 20.98
N PRO A 265 -24.90 13.91 20.11
CA PRO A 265 -24.75 12.46 20.10
C PRO A 265 -23.36 12.03 19.62
N ARG A 266 -22.97 10.80 19.94
CA ARG A 266 -21.80 10.12 19.35
C ARG A 266 -21.85 10.18 17.81
N ARG A 267 -20.68 10.13 17.17
CA ARG A 267 -20.44 10.26 15.72
C ARG A 267 -20.68 11.66 15.15
N MET A 268 -21.20 12.60 15.95
CA MET A 268 -21.25 14.01 15.58
C MET A 268 -19.86 14.49 15.18
N ARG A 269 -19.74 15.12 14.00
CA ARG A 269 -18.47 15.70 13.58
C ARG A 269 -18.16 16.92 14.42
N VAL A 270 -16.93 16.98 14.89
CA VAL A 270 -16.41 18.11 15.64
C VAL A 270 -15.01 18.44 15.18
N ARG A 271 -14.72 19.74 15.07
CA ARG A 271 -13.38 20.22 14.77
C ARG A 271 -13.06 21.45 15.59
N GLN A 272 -11.76 21.64 15.84
CA GLN A 272 -11.26 22.93 16.31
C GLN A 272 -11.21 23.90 15.13
N ASP A 273 -11.86 25.05 15.28
CA ASP A 273 -11.83 26.09 14.25
C ASP A 273 -10.75 27.13 14.55
N THR A 274 -10.76 27.67 15.77
CA THR A 274 -9.69 28.51 16.34
C THR A 274 -9.34 28.01 17.76
N PRO A 275 -8.18 28.38 18.33
CA PRO A 275 -7.86 28.04 19.71
C PRO A 275 -9.01 28.44 20.66
N GLY A 276 -9.47 27.50 21.47
CA GLY A 276 -10.57 27.70 22.41
C GLY A 276 -11.99 27.61 21.84
N THR A 277 -12.17 27.32 20.54
CA THR A 277 -13.50 27.14 19.93
C THR A 277 -13.66 25.77 19.27
N LEU A 278 -14.87 25.22 19.41
CA LEU A 278 -15.28 23.97 18.79
C LEU A 278 -16.40 24.26 17.81
N MET A 279 -16.36 23.61 16.65
CA MET A 279 -17.44 23.63 15.68
C MET A 279 -18.01 22.23 15.53
N PHE A 280 -19.32 22.10 15.76
CA PHE A 280 -20.07 20.87 15.61
C PHE A 280 -20.91 20.93 14.34
N SER A 281 -20.89 19.83 13.58
CA SER A 281 -21.58 19.69 12.32
C SER A 281 -22.43 18.41 12.35
N PRO A 282 -23.76 18.53 12.50
CA PRO A 282 -24.69 17.42 12.51
C PRO A 282 -24.78 16.77 11.14
N SER A 283 -25.31 15.57 11.18
CA SER A 283 -25.64 14.77 10.01
C SER A 283 -27.13 14.54 9.91
N ARG A 284 -27.57 13.89 8.84
CA ARG A 284 -28.95 13.41 8.75
C ARG A 284 -29.33 12.41 9.85
N SER A 285 -28.35 11.68 10.40
CA SER A 285 -28.60 10.63 11.41
C SER A 285 -28.27 11.06 12.84
N ASP A 286 -27.54 12.15 13.02
CA ASP A 286 -26.96 12.56 14.29
C ASP A 286 -27.16 14.08 14.43
N SER A 287 -28.31 14.47 14.96
CA SER A 287 -28.68 15.87 15.23
C SER A 287 -28.32 16.27 16.66
N ALA A 288 -27.96 17.53 16.86
CA ALA A 288 -27.75 18.08 18.20
C ALA A 288 -29.05 18.70 18.75
N HIS A 289 -29.24 18.67 20.05
CA HIS A 289 -30.44 19.20 20.71
C HIS A 289 -30.08 20.22 21.78
N ASN A 290 -30.78 21.35 21.78
CA ASN A 290 -30.71 22.32 22.86
C ASN A 290 -31.59 21.84 24.02
N LEU A 291 -30.98 21.52 25.16
CA LEU A 291 -31.64 20.99 26.35
C LEU A 291 -32.59 21.99 27.01
N ARG A 292 -32.38 23.30 26.78
CA ARG A 292 -33.20 24.37 27.38
C ARG A 292 -34.40 24.75 26.51
N THR A 293 -34.22 24.82 25.19
CA THR A 293 -35.27 25.28 24.25
C THR A 293 -35.98 24.15 23.52
N GLY A 294 -35.38 22.95 23.48
CA GLY A 294 -35.83 21.84 22.62
C GLY A 294 -35.50 22.03 21.14
N GLU A 295 -34.79 23.10 20.78
CA GLU A 295 -34.34 23.34 19.40
C GLU A 295 -33.41 22.23 18.92
N THR A 296 -33.55 21.82 17.67
CA THR A 296 -32.67 20.84 17.04
C THR A 296 -31.78 21.53 16.02
N LEU A 297 -30.49 21.19 16.01
CA LEU A 297 -29.56 21.63 14.99
C LEU A 297 -29.65 20.69 13.78
N ASP A 298 -30.32 21.16 12.74
CA ASP A 298 -30.54 20.40 11.51
C ASP A 298 -29.26 20.18 10.69
N ALA A 299 -29.25 19.11 9.90
CA ALA A 299 -28.25 18.88 8.86
C ALA A 299 -28.16 20.10 7.92
N GLY A 300 -26.93 20.42 7.48
CA GLY A 300 -26.68 21.62 6.67
C GLY A 300 -26.40 22.89 7.46
N ARG A 301 -26.42 22.84 8.80
CA ARG A 301 -26.01 23.94 9.67
C ARG A 301 -24.96 23.49 10.66
N SER A 302 -23.98 24.35 10.93
CA SER A 302 -22.97 24.12 11.98
C SER A 302 -23.14 25.13 13.10
N ILE A 303 -22.77 24.72 14.31
CA ILE A 303 -22.72 25.56 15.49
C ILE A 303 -21.27 25.71 15.95
N GLN A 304 -20.85 26.93 16.24
CA GLN A 304 -19.56 27.20 16.89
C GLN A 304 -19.79 27.63 18.33
N GLN A 305 -19.06 27.01 19.25
CA GLN A 305 -19.09 27.31 20.68
C GLN A 305 -17.70 27.55 21.23
N ARG A 306 -17.61 28.29 22.33
CA ARG A 306 -16.40 28.27 23.16
C ARG A 306 -16.29 26.94 23.88
N SER A 307 -15.07 26.38 23.88
CA SER A 307 -14.76 25.08 24.50
C SER A 307 -14.89 25.08 26.03
N ASP A 308 -14.69 26.23 26.69
CA ASP A 308 -14.66 26.38 28.15
C ASP A 308 -16.06 26.49 28.79
N SER A 309 -16.95 27.23 28.13
CA SER A 309 -18.24 27.67 28.64
C SER A 309 -19.41 27.08 27.86
N GLY A 310 -19.16 26.56 26.65
CA GLY A 310 -20.21 26.17 25.72
C GLY A 310 -21.04 27.34 25.20
N ALA A 311 -20.58 28.59 25.39
CA ALA A 311 -21.25 29.76 24.89
C ALA A 311 -21.31 29.70 23.35
N VAL A 312 -22.53 29.76 22.80
CA VAL A 312 -22.76 29.76 21.35
C VAL A 312 -22.26 31.07 20.76
N LEU A 313 -21.33 30.96 19.81
CA LEU A 313 -20.81 32.10 19.06
C LEU A 313 -21.68 32.38 17.85
N TRP A 314 -22.08 31.33 17.12
CA TRP A 314 -23.03 31.42 16.00
C TRP A 314 -23.57 30.04 15.59
N ILE A 315 -24.68 30.08 14.85
CA ILE A 315 -25.23 28.94 14.10
C ILE A 315 -25.43 29.39 12.65
N LYS A 316 -24.73 28.75 11.70
CA LYS A 316 -24.71 29.16 10.28
C LYS A 316 -24.89 27.97 9.34
N PRO A 317 -25.40 28.19 8.12
CA PRO A 317 -25.36 27.16 7.07
C PRO A 317 -23.93 26.68 6.80
N ASN A 318 -23.78 25.41 6.40
CA ASN A 318 -22.49 24.81 6.05
C ASN A 318 -21.85 25.42 4.81
N THR A 319 -22.64 26.11 3.98
CA THR A 319 -22.16 26.84 2.81
C THR A 319 -21.12 27.89 3.20
N GLY A 320 -19.90 27.75 2.67
CA GLY A 320 -18.77 28.62 2.98
C GLY A 320 -17.98 28.26 4.26
N LEU A 321 -18.35 27.19 4.98
CA LEU A 321 -17.63 26.72 6.18
C LEU A 321 -16.68 25.54 5.92
N GLY A 322 -16.56 25.11 4.67
CA GLY A 322 -15.76 23.94 4.29
C GLY A 322 -16.31 22.62 4.84
N VAL A 323 -17.60 22.57 5.15
CA VAL A 323 -18.30 21.37 5.61
C VAL A 323 -19.11 20.82 4.44
N LEU A 324 -18.88 19.55 4.09
CA LEU A 324 -19.71 18.84 3.11
C LEU A 324 -21.00 18.41 3.77
N ASP A 325 -22.14 18.68 3.12
CA ASP A 325 -23.45 18.19 3.53
C ASP A 325 -23.61 16.75 3.05
N TRP A 326 -23.91 15.83 3.97
CA TRP A 326 -24.14 14.41 3.69
C TRP A 326 -25.50 14.00 4.22
#